data_AF-A0A2H9LVC4-F1
#
_entry.id   AF-A0A2H9LVC4-F1
#
_cell.length_a   1.000
_cell.length_b   1.000
_cell.length_c   1.000
_cell.angle_alpha   90.00
_cell.angle_beta   90.00
_cell.angle_gamma   90.00
#
_symmetry.space_group_name_H-M   'P 1'
#
loop_
_entity.id
_entity.type
_entity.pdbx_description
1 polymer ?
#
loop_
_entity_poly.entity_id
_entity_poly.type
_entity_poly.pdbx_seq_one_letter_code
_entity_poly.pdbx_strand_id
1 'polypeptide(L)'
;MVLWLILLIVLAVIVLLIIFGYFNKFIILENRIQNSWAQIDVQLRKRADLVPNLIEAVKGYVKHEKEMIAKVTDARKALIGAIPSSDMAKKLKAGDALQKALRSVFAIAEAYPQLRANENFIQLQ
;
A
#
# COMPACT_ATOMS: atom_id res chain seq x y z
N MET A 1 -40.27 -18.98 -44.11
CA MET A 1 -38.87 -18.53 -44.35
C MET A 1 -38.54 -17.25 -43.55
N VAL A 2 -39.32 -16.17 -43.66
CA VAL A 2 -39.05 -14.89 -42.97
C VAL A 2 -39.02 -15.00 -41.43
N LEU A 3 -39.97 -15.73 -40.81
CA LEU A 3 -40.00 -15.96 -39.35
C LEU A 3 -38.73 -16.61 -38.79
N TRP A 4 -38.16 -17.58 -39.52
CA TRP A 4 -36.92 -18.25 -39.12
C TRP A 4 -35.70 -17.32 -39.19
N LEU A 5 -35.65 -16.46 -40.21
CA LEU A 5 -34.60 -15.43 -40.31
C LEU A 5 -34.68 -14.43 -39.16
N ILE A 6 -35.89 -14.00 -38.79
CA ILE A 6 -36.10 -13.09 -37.64
C ILE A 6 -35.62 -13.76 -36.34
N LEU A 7 -35.97 -15.03 -36.09
CA LEU A 7 -35.50 -15.76 -34.91
C LEU A 7 -33.97 -15.87 -34.85
N LEU A 8 -33.32 -16.14 -35.99
CA LEU A 8 -31.86 -16.21 -36.07
C LEU A 8 -31.19 -14.87 -35.76
N ILE A 9 -31.75 -13.78 -36.29
CA ILE A 9 -31.25 -12.42 -36.02
C ILE A 9 -31.41 -12.08 -34.54
N VAL A 10 -32.57 -12.35 -33.94
CA VAL A 10 -32.81 -12.10 -32.51
C VAL A 10 -31.83 -12.91 -31.65
N LEU A 11 -31.62 -14.18 -31.99
CA LEU A 11 -30.66 -15.03 -31.28
C LEU A 11 -29.23 -14.48 -31.41
N ALA A 12 -28.82 -14.05 -32.59
CA ALA A 12 -27.50 -13.44 -32.82
C ALA A 12 -27.32 -12.15 -31.99
N VAL A 13 -28.33 -11.30 -31.92
CA VAL A 13 -28.31 -10.08 -31.10
C VAL A 13 -28.19 -10.41 -29.62
N ILE A 14 -28.93 -11.40 -29.12
CA ILE A 14 -28.84 -11.84 -27.71
C ILE A 14 -27.43 -12.32 -27.38
N VAL A 15 -26.84 -13.14 -28.25
CA VAL A 15 -25.47 -13.65 -28.06
C VAL A 15 -24.46 -12.50 -28.03
N LEU A 16 -24.58 -11.53 -28.94
CA LEU A 16 -23.72 -10.34 -28.94
C LEU A 16 -23.86 -9.54 -27.65
N LEU A 17 -25.09 -9.27 -27.18
CA LEU A 17 -25.31 -8.54 -25.93
C LEU A 17 -24.68 -9.23 -24.72
N ILE A 18 -24.76 -10.56 -24.65
CA ILE A 18 -24.13 -11.34 -23.58
C ILE A 18 -22.61 -11.16 -23.62
N ILE A 19 -21.99 -11.32 -24.80
CA ILE A 19 -20.54 -11.18 -24.99
C ILE A 19 -20.08 -9.78 -24.56
N PHE A 20 -20.74 -8.72 -25.04
CA PHE A 20 -20.44 -7.33 -24.65
C PHE A 20 -20.60 -7.11 -23.14
N GLY A 21 -21.62 -7.71 -22.53
CA GLY A 21 -21.83 -7.67 -21.08
C GLY A 21 -20.67 -8.28 -20.29
N TYR A 22 -20.12 -9.42 -20.74
CA TYR A 22 -18.95 -10.03 -20.11
C TYR A 22 -17.67 -9.20 -20.31
N PHE A 23 -17.41 -8.71 -21.53
CA PHE A 23 -16.25 -7.85 -21.80
C PHE A 23 -16.24 -6.61 -20.90
N ASN A 24 -17.38 -5.93 -20.76
CA ASN A 24 -17.50 -4.77 -19.87
C ASN A 24 -17.21 -5.13 -18.40
N LYS A 25 -17.69 -6.28 -17.92
CA LYS A 25 -17.38 -6.75 -16.57
C LYS A 25 -15.87 -6.95 -16.38
N PHE A 26 -15.18 -7.60 -17.32
CA PHE A 26 -13.72 -7.80 -17.21
C PHE A 26 -12.95 -6.48 -17.12
N ILE A 27 -13.30 -5.49 -17.95
CA ILE A 27 -12.66 -4.17 -17.91
C ILE A 27 -12.92 -3.47 -16.57
N ILE A 28 -14.13 -3.57 -16.03
CA ILE A 28 -14.45 -3.00 -14.70
C ILE A 28 -13.63 -3.67 -13.61
N LEU A 29 -13.48 -5.00 -13.64
CA LEU A 29 -12.70 -5.75 -12.67
C LEU A 29 -11.21 -5.39 -12.75
N GLU A 30 -10.67 -5.27 -13.96
CA GLU A 30 -9.28 -4.86 -14.18
C GLU A 30 -9.01 -3.46 -13.61
N ASN A 31 -9.86 -2.49 -13.94
CA ASN A 31 -9.77 -1.13 -13.39
C ASN A 31 -9.88 -1.13 -11.85
N ARG A 32 -10.74 -1.98 -11.28
CA ARG A 32 -10.85 -2.12 -9.82
C ARG A 32 -9.54 -2.61 -9.20
N ILE A 33 -8.90 -3.62 -9.81
CA ILE A 33 -7.60 -4.14 -9.35
C ILE A 33 -6.54 -3.03 -9.42
N GLN A 34 -6.46 -2.30 -10.53
CA GLN A 34 -5.51 -1.19 -10.69
C GLN A 34 -5.73 -0.09 -9.64
N ASN A 35 -6.99 0.28 -9.39
CA ASN A 35 -7.34 1.26 -8.35
C ASN A 35 -6.94 0.77 -6.95
N SER A 36 -7.16 -0.50 -6.63
CA SER A 36 -6.71 -1.09 -5.36
C SER A 36 -5.19 -1.04 -5.22
N TRP A 37 -4.43 -1.29 -6.28
CA TRP A 37 -2.97 -1.14 -6.26
C TRP A 37 -2.53 0.31 -6.04
N ALA A 38 -3.16 1.26 -6.73
CA ALA A 38 -2.88 2.68 -6.53
C ALA A 38 -3.16 3.13 -5.08
N GLN A 39 -4.22 2.61 -4.46
CA GLN A 39 -4.51 2.86 -3.05
C GLN A 39 -3.41 2.31 -2.15
N ILE A 40 -2.91 1.09 -2.39
CA ILE A 40 -1.81 0.51 -1.60
C ILE A 40 -0.55 1.36 -1.75
N ASP A 41 -0.23 1.83 -2.95
CA ASP A 41 0.92 2.72 -3.19
C ASP A 41 0.82 4.01 -2.37
N VAL A 42 -0.36 4.63 -2.32
CA VAL A 42 -0.61 5.82 -1.48
C VAL A 42 -0.39 5.51 -0.01
N GLN A 43 -0.87 4.36 0.49
CA GLN A 43 -0.69 3.98 1.90
C GLN A 43 0.78 3.70 2.23
N LEU A 44 1.51 2.99 1.36
CA LEU A 44 2.94 2.75 1.53
C LEU A 44 3.74 4.04 1.52
N ARG A 45 3.40 4.98 0.62
CA ARG A 45 4.01 6.30 0.56
C ARG A 45 3.73 7.11 1.83
N LYS A 46 2.47 7.20 2.26
CA LYS A 46 2.09 7.89 3.51
C LYS A 46 2.88 7.35 4.71
N ARG A 47 3.00 6.03 4.81
CA ARG A 47 3.81 5.39 5.85
C ARG A 47 5.27 5.82 5.80
N ALA A 48 5.89 5.79 4.62
CA ALA A 48 7.27 6.24 4.44
C ALA A 48 7.45 7.74 4.76
N ASP A 49 6.45 8.56 4.45
CA ASP A 49 6.47 10.02 4.66
C ASP A 49 6.33 10.42 6.14
N LEU A 50 5.71 9.57 6.97
CA LEU A 50 5.61 9.79 8.42
C LEU A 50 6.87 9.39 9.21
N VAL A 51 7.74 8.55 8.63
CA VAL A 51 8.95 8.05 9.30
C VAL A 51 9.90 9.17 9.78
N PRO A 52 10.19 10.23 9.00
CA PRO A 52 11.05 11.33 9.46
C PRO A 52 10.51 12.01 10.72
N ASN A 53 9.20 12.28 10.77
CA ASN A 53 8.54 12.90 11.93
C ASN A 53 8.63 11.99 13.15
N LEU A 54 8.44 10.68 12.97
CA LEU A 54 8.61 9.70 14.05
C LEU A 54 10.06 9.68 14.56
N ILE A 55 11.04 9.67 13.67
CA ILE A 55 12.46 9.69 14.04
C ILE A 55 12.81 10.97 14.79
N GLU A 56 12.27 12.12 14.38
CA GLU A 56 12.49 13.40 15.06
C GLU A 56 11.92 13.40 16.50
N ALA A 57 10.67 12.92 16.65
CA ALA A 57 10.05 12.75 17.96
C ALA A 57 10.88 11.84 18.87
N VAL A 58 11.42 10.75 18.33
CA VAL A 58 12.23 9.77 19.07
C VAL A 58 13.61 10.33 19.42
N LYS A 59 14.29 11.01 18.48
CA LYS A 59 15.62 11.63 18.70
C LYS A 59 15.66 12.62 19.85
N GLY A 60 14.55 13.28 20.16
CA GLY A 60 14.45 14.18 21.32
C GLY A 60 14.66 13.49 22.67
N TYR A 61 14.37 12.18 22.75
CA TYR A 61 14.40 11.40 23.99
C TYR A 61 15.52 10.34 24.02
N VAL A 62 15.91 9.78 22.87
CA VAL A 62 16.98 8.78 22.77
C VAL A 62 18.21 9.32 22.04
N LYS A 63 19.30 9.52 22.79
CA LYS A 63 20.57 10.07 22.28
C LYS A 63 21.56 9.04 21.74
N HIS A 64 21.43 7.77 22.14
CA HIS A 64 22.42 6.71 21.82
C HIS A 64 21.91 5.65 20.83
N GLU A 65 20.65 5.73 20.39
CA GLU A 65 20.00 4.72 19.53
C GLU A 65 20.25 4.91 18.03
N LYS A 66 21.53 5.11 17.66
CA LYS A 66 21.92 5.38 16.27
C LYS A 66 21.67 4.19 15.33
N GLU A 67 21.90 2.97 15.82
CA GLU A 67 21.73 1.76 15.02
C GLU A 67 20.26 1.54 14.63
N MET A 68 19.34 1.74 15.58
CA MET A 68 17.90 1.65 15.31
C MET A 68 17.46 2.72 14.30
N ILE A 69 17.88 3.98 14.49
CA ILE A 69 17.55 5.07 13.58
C ILE A 69 18.09 4.78 12.17
N ALA A 70 19.30 4.24 12.04
CA ALA A 70 19.86 3.83 10.76
C ALA A 70 19.03 2.73 10.09
N LYS A 71 18.68 1.66 10.82
CA LYS A 71 17.83 0.57 10.32
C LYS A 71 16.49 1.06 9.78
N VAL A 72 15.81 1.95 10.50
CA VAL A 72 14.52 2.53 10.08
C VAL A 72 14.69 3.45 8.87
N THR A 73 15.75 4.26 8.86
CA THR A 73 16.05 5.16 7.73
C THR A 73 16.35 4.39 6.45
N ASP A 74 17.12 3.30 6.53
CA ASP A 74 17.44 2.47 5.38
C ASP A 74 16.23 1.68 4.89
N ALA A 75 15.39 1.17 5.80
CA ALA A 75 14.13 0.54 5.43
C ALA A 75 13.17 1.54 4.73
N ARG A 76 13.12 2.79 5.18
CA ARG A 76 12.37 3.87 4.52
C ARG A 76 12.91 4.13 3.11
N LYS A 77 14.22 4.25 2.94
CA LYS A 77 14.84 4.44 1.62
C LYS A 77 14.52 3.29 0.68
N ALA A 78 14.61 2.06 1.17
CA ALA A 78 14.26 0.86 0.40
C ALA A 78 12.79 0.88 -0.06
N LEU A 79 11.86 1.29 0.82
CA LEU A 79 10.45 1.44 0.46
C LEU A 79 10.24 2.53 -0.59
N ILE A 80 10.81 3.72 -0.40
CA ILE A 80 10.67 4.82 -1.36
C ILE A 80 11.25 4.44 -2.74
N GLY A 81 12.36 3.70 -2.77
CA GLY A 81 12.93 3.18 -4.01
C GLY A 81 12.09 2.10 -4.67
N ALA A 82 11.27 1.35 -3.91
CA ALA A 82 10.42 0.29 -4.42
C ALA A 82 9.07 0.79 -4.98
N ILE A 83 8.52 1.89 -4.44
CA ILE A 83 7.20 2.45 -4.84
C ILE A 83 7.08 2.72 -6.37
N PRO A 84 8.10 3.25 -7.07
CA PRO A 84 8.03 3.46 -8.52
C PRO A 84 8.08 2.16 -9.35
N SER A 85 8.42 1.02 -8.75
CA SER A 85 8.53 -0.25 -9.47
C SER A 85 7.16 -0.75 -9.93
N SER A 86 7.10 -1.42 -11.09
CA SER A 86 5.90 -2.15 -11.51
C SER A 86 5.70 -3.47 -10.74
N ASP A 87 6.70 -3.91 -9.97
CA ASP A 87 6.67 -5.14 -9.20
C ASP A 87 6.06 -4.93 -7.81
N MET A 88 4.82 -5.35 -7.68
CA MET A 88 4.06 -5.21 -6.44
C MET A 88 4.64 -6.02 -5.28
N ALA A 89 5.20 -7.20 -5.55
CA ALA A 89 5.79 -8.05 -4.51
C ALA A 89 6.99 -7.36 -3.87
N LYS A 90 7.79 -6.63 -4.66
CA LYS A 90 8.90 -5.81 -4.14
C LYS A 90 8.41 -4.69 -3.23
N LYS A 91 7.32 -3.99 -3.60
CA LYS A 91 6.73 -2.93 -2.77
C LYS A 91 6.27 -3.45 -1.41
N LEU A 92 5.53 -4.56 -1.42
CA LEU A 92 5.03 -5.20 -0.20
C LEU A 92 6.18 -5.66 0.69
N LYS A 93 7.19 -6.33 0.11
CA LYS A 93 8.38 -6.78 0.86
C LYS A 93 9.13 -5.61 1.52
N ALA A 94 9.28 -4.48 0.81
CA ALA A 94 9.90 -3.29 1.38
C ALA A 94 9.03 -2.65 2.48
N GLY A 95 7.70 -2.66 2.31
CA GLY A 95 6.75 -2.22 3.33
C GLY A 95 6.82 -3.05 4.61
N ASP A 96 6.92 -4.38 4.47
CA ASP A 96 7.10 -5.32 5.58
C ASP A 96 8.45 -5.13 6.28
N ALA A 97 9.51 -4.84 5.53
CA ALA A 97 10.82 -4.53 6.10
C ALA A 97 10.76 -3.25 6.95
N LEU A 98 10.11 -2.19 6.46
CA LEU A 98 9.86 -0.98 7.24
C LEU A 98 9.02 -1.27 8.48
N GLN A 99 7.99 -2.10 8.37
CA GLN A 99 7.18 -2.52 9.52
C GLN A 99 8.00 -3.20 10.60
N LYS A 100 8.87 -4.14 10.20
CA LYS A 100 9.76 -4.84 11.14
C LYS A 100 10.74 -3.87 11.80
N ALA A 101 11.30 -2.92 11.06
CA ALA A 101 12.17 -1.90 11.61
C ALA A 101 11.43 -1.00 12.62
N LEU A 102 10.20 -0.58 12.31
CA LEU A 102 9.39 0.24 13.22
C LEU A 102 9.05 -0.48 14.54
N ARG A 103 8.89 -1.80 14.54
CA ARG A 103 8.72 -2.56 15.80
C ARG A 103 9.89 -2.40 16.77
N SER A 104 11.12 -2.25 16.26
CA SER A 104 12.29 -1.98 17.11
C SER A 104 12.24 -0.60 17.77
N VAL A 105 11.60 0.39 17.11
CA VAL A 105 11.37 1.72 17.69
C VAL A 105 10.43 1.63 18.88
N PHE A 106 9.34 0.86 18.75
CA PHE A 106 8.36 0.67 19.82
C PHE A 106 8.94 -0.09 21.01
N ALA A 107 9.76 -1.12 20.76
CA ALA A 107 10.47 -1.84 21.82
C ALA A 107 11.40 -0.92 22.63
N ILE A 108 12.09 0.01 21.96
CA ILE A 108 12.90 1.02 22.65
C ILE A 108 12.01 2.00 23.42
N ALA A 109 10.89 2.45 22.84
CA ALA A 109 9.98 3.35 23.53
C ALA A 109 9.43 2.80 24.85
N GLU A 110 9.34 1.46 25.01
CA GLU A 110 8.99 0.84 26.29
C GLU A 110 10.05 1.11 27.39
N ALA A 111 11.33 1.16 27.03
CA ALA A 111 12.42 1.48 27.95
C ALA A 111 12.52 2.98 28.29
N TYR A 112 11.81 3.85 27.55
CA TYR A 112 11.81 5.30 27.73
C TYR A 112 10.38 5.82 28.02
N PRO A 113 9.93 5.81 29.30
CA PRO A 113 8.57 6.23 29.68
C PRO A 113 8.19 7.64 29.19
N GLN A 114 9.18 8.54 29.12
CA GLN A 114 8.99 9.92 28.67
C GLN A 114 8.68 10.02 27.17
N LEU A 115 9.25 9.13 26.36
CA LEU A 115 8.93 9.01 24.94
C LEU A 115 7.55 8.36 24.75
N ARG A 116 7.26 7.33 25.55
CA ARG A 116 5.96 6.64 25.52
C ARG A 116 4.78 7.56 25.86
N ALA A 117 4.99 8.52 26.76
CA ALA A 117 3.98 9.50 27.15
C ALA A 117 3.87 10.71 26.20
N ASN A 118 4.72 10.80 25.17
CA ASN A 118 4.70 11.92 24.24
C ASN A 118 3.51 11.82 23.28
N GLU A 119 2.66 12.85 23.26
CA GLU A 119 1.45 12.89 22.42
C GLU A 119 1.75 12.77 20.92
N ASN A 120 2.83 13.39 20.42
CA ASN A 120 3.24 13.29 19.02
C ASN A 120 3.69 11.86 18.67
N PHE A 121 4.38 11.17 19.59
CA PHE A 121 4.77 9.77 19.38
C PHE A 121 3.56 8.83 19.37
N ILE A 122 2.57 9.07 20.24
CA ILE A 122 1.33 8.28 20.31
C ILE A 122 0.51 8.47 19.02
N GLN A 123 0.42 9.69 18.49
CA GLN A 123 -0.32 9.99 17.26
C GLN A 123 0.30 9.37 15.99
N LEU A 124 1.59 8.99 16.04
CA LEU A 124 2.33 8.43 14.92
C LEU A 124 2.41 6.89 14.92
N GLN A 125 1.85 6.23 15.94
CA GLN A 125 1.67 4.76 15.98
C GLN A 125 0.60 4.30 14.99
#